data_AF-A0A150A087-F1
#
_entry.id   AF-A0A150A087-F1
#
_cell.length_a   1.000
_cell.length_b   1.000
_cell.length_c   1.000
_cell.angle_alpha   90.00
_cell.angle_beta   90.00
_cell.angle_gamma   90.00
#
_symmetry.space_group_name_H-M   'P 1'
#
loop_
_entity.id
_entity.type
_entity.pdbx_description
1 polymer ?
#
loop_
_entity_poly.entity_id
_entity_poly.type
_entity_poly.pdbx_seq_one_letter_code
_entity_poly.pdbx_strand_id
1 'polypeptide(L)'
;MTKDEFTMLDFAVKWAPFGGGDEHILPEFGVLPTVFYRRLQRLLTRHPTLNDSVRRRLDELCTLKFASIHPDKRRSYSRVRTAG
;
A
#
# COMPACT_ATOMS: atom_id res chain seq x y z
N MET A 1 7.77 -15.29 12.18
CA MET A 1 7.31 -14.93 10.83
C MET A 1 6.58 -16.14 10.26
N THR A 2 5.27 -16.04 10.03
CA THR A 2 4.42 -17.11 9.49
C THR A 2 4.58 -17.22 7.97
N LYS A 3 4.09 -18.32 7.38
CA LYS A 3 4.14 -18.53 5.93
C LYS A 3 3.42 -17.40 5.18
N ASP A 4 2.27 -16.96 5.68
CA ASP A 4 1.53 -15.83 5.12
C ASP A 4 2.32 -14.52 5.17
N GLU A 5 3.05 -14.26 6.27
CA GLU A 5 3.90 -13.09 6.42
C GLU A 5 5.05 -13.09 5.40
N PHE A 6 5.65 -14.25 5.13
CA PHE A 6 6.65 -14.40 4.07
C PHE A 6 6.08 -14.16 2.68
N THR A 7 4.90 -14.71 2.37
CA THR A 7 4.25 -14.50 1.06
C THR A 7 3.88 -13.04 0.84
N MET A 8 3.40 -12.33 1.87
CA MET A 8 3.16 -10.88 1.79
C MET A 8 4.44 -10.09 1.53
N LEU A 9 5.55 -10.46 2.18
CA LEU A 9 6.82 -9.77 2.00
C LEU A 9 7.41 -10.02 0.61
N ASP A 10 7.40 -11.26 0.14
CA ASP A 10 7.90 -11.65 -1.20
C ASP A 10 7.12 -10.92 -2.31
N PHE A 11 5.80 -10.91 -2.21
CA PHE A 11 4.94 -10.15 -3.10
C PHE A 11 5.30 -8.66 -3.07
N ALA A 12 5.42 -8.06 -1.89
CA ALA A 12 5.73 -6.63 -1.78
C ALA A 12 7.12 -6.29 -2.37
N VAL A 13 8.11 -7.15 -2.19
CA VAL A 13 9.46 -6.99 -2.78
C VAL A 13 9.41 -7.11 -4.30
N LYS A 14 8.72 -8.12 -4.82
CA LYS A 14 8.52 -8.34 -6.25
C LYS A 14 7.85 -7.15 -6.94
N TRP A 15 6.86 -6.54 -6.27
CA TRP A 15 6.08 -5.43 -6.82
C TRP A 15 6.61 -4.04 -6.44
N ALA A 16 7.61 -3.93 -5.55
CA ALA A 16 8.19 -2.67 -5.14
C ALA A 16 8.74 -1.80 -6.30
N PRO A 17 9.39 -2.36 -7.35
CA PRO A 17 9.84 -1.58 -8.50
C PRO A 17 8.68 -0.99 -9.33
N PHE A 18 7.50 -1.59 -9.26
CA PHE A 18 6.33 -1.24 -10.06
C PHE A 18 5.29 -0.41 -9.30
N GLY A 19 5.59 0.02 -8.06
CA GLY A 19 4.65 0.81 -7.24
C GLY A 19 3.66 -0.02 -6.40
N GLY A 20 3.91 -1.32 -6.24
CA GLY A 20 3.29 -2.15 -5.20
C GLY A 20 2.10 -3.02 -5.64
N GLY A 21 1.76 -3.07 -6.93
CA GLY A 21 0.93 -4.15 -7.50
C GLY A 21 -0.51 -4.24 -6.96
N ASP A 22 -1.18 -3.12 -6.69
CA ASP A 22 -2.50 -3.07 -6.03
C ASP A 22 -3.57 -3.95 -6.68
N GLU A 23 -3.55 -4.01 -8.01
CA GLU A 23 -4.48 -4.80 -8.82
C GLU A 23 -4.37 -6.30 -8.57
N HIS A 24 -3.19 -6.76 -8.10
CA HIS A 24 -2.93 -8.17 -7.80
C HIS A 24 -3.14 -8.51 -6.31
N ILE A 25 -3.27 -7.51 -5.44
CA ILE A 25 -3.46 -7.74 -4.00
C ILE A 25 -4.81 -8.41 -3.71
N LEU A 26 -5.88 -7.93 -4.34
CA LEU A 26 -7.23 -8.47 -4.10
C LEU A 26 -7.38 -9.91 -4.63
N PRO A 27 -6.93 -10.24 -5.87
CA PRO A 27 -6.96 -11.62 -6.35
C PRO A 27 -6.09 -12.59 -5.56
N GLU A 28 -4.89 -12.19 -5.13
CA GLU A 28 -3.96 -13.11 -4.46
C GLU A 28 -4.24 -13.27 -2.96
N PHE A 29 -4.61 -12.18 -2.26
CA PHE A 29 -4.74 -12.18 -0.80
C PHE A 29 -6.18 -11.99 -0.30
N GLY A 30 -7.14 -11.70 -1.19
CA GLY A 30 -8.54 -11.48 -0.81
C GLY A 30 -8.75 -10.25 0.08
N VAL A 31 -7.79 -9.32 0.13
CA VAL A 31 -7.87 -8.10 0.95
C VAL A 31 -7.72 -6.86 0.09
N LEU A 32 -8.28 -5.74 0.57
CA LEU A 32 -8.05 -4.44 -0.07
C LEU A 32 -6.57 -4.01 0.07
N PRO A 33 -6.02 -3.27 -0.90
CA PRO A 33 -4.65 -2.74 -0.85
C PRO A 33 -4.33 -2.01 0.45
N THR A 34 -5.28 -1.21 0.96
CA THR A 34 -5.13 -0.46 2.21
C THR A 34 -4.90 -1.37 3.42
N VAL A 35 -5.58 -2.52 3.46
CA VAL A 35 -5.45 -3.52 4.53
C VAL A 35 -4.14 -4.27 4.39
N PHE A 36 -3.73 -4.58 3.16
CA PHE A 36 -2.45 -5.22 2.85
C PHE A 36 -1.27 -4.37 3.32
N TYR A 37 -1.18 -3.11 2.89
CA TYR A 37 -0.07 -2.23 3.29
C TYR A 37 -0.03 -1.96 4.80
N ARG A 38 -1.20 -1.86 5.46
CA ARG A 38 -1.26 -1.74 6.92
C ARG A 38 -0.79 -3.01 7.65
N ARG A 39 -0.96 -4.19 7.06
CA ARG A 39 -0.41 -5.45 7.58
C ARG A 39 1.10 -5.51 7.34
N LEU A 40 1.54 -5.14 6.14
CA LEU A 40 2.96 -5.07 5.78
C LEU A 40 3.74 -4.12 6.70
N GLN A 41 3.23 -2.92 6.97
CA GLN A 41 3.89 -1.97 7.86
C GLN A 41 4.04 -2.52 9.29
N ARG A 42 2.99 -3.16 9.83
CA ARG A 42 3.05 -3.81 11.15
C ARG A 42 4.05 -4.96 11.19
N LEU A 43 4.18 -5.70 10.10
CA LEU A 43 5.16 -6.77 9.95
C LEU A 43 6.58 -6.20 9.95
N LEU A 44 6.83 -5.11 9.20
CA LEU A 44 8.13 -4.42 9.19
C LEU A 44 8.50 -3.88 10.58
N THR A 45 7.53 -3.40 11.37
CA THR A 45 7.75 -2.98 12.76
C THR A 45 8.04 -4.15 13.70
N ARG A 46 7.37 -5.29 13.50
CA ARG A 46 7.54 -6.50 14.35
C ARG A 46 8.82 -7.27 14.09
N HIS A 47 9.38 -7.18 12.89
CA HIS A 47 10.56 -7.94 12.47
C HIS A 47 11.73 -7.01 12.09
N PRO A 48 12.41 -6.41 13.09
CA PRO A 48 13.55 -5.52 12.86
C PRO A 48 14.79 -6.22 12.27
N THR A 49 14.81 -7.55 12.26
CA THR A 49 15.88 -8.36 11.65
C THR A 49 15.77 -8.46 10.13
N LEU A 50 14.73 -7.89 9.51
CA LEU A 50 14.63 -7.79 8.07
C LEU A 50 15.69 -6.82 7.55
N ASN A 51 16.26 -7.14 6.38
CA ASN A 51 17.30 -6.33 5.75
C ASN A 51 16.86 -4.85 5.66
N ASP A 52 17.66 -3.94 6.21
CA ASP A 52 17.34 -2.51 6.31
C ASP A 52 17.03 -1.88 4.95
N SER A 53 17.69 -2.33 3.89
CA SER A 53 17.45 -1.85 2.53
C SER A 53 16.05 -2.22 2.02
N VAL A 54 15.61 -3.46 2.30
CA VAL A 54 14.27 -3.94 1.93
C VAL A 54 13.22 -3.22 2.77
N ARG A 55 13.48 -3.09 4.07
CA ARG A 55 12.59 -2.38 5.00
C ARG A 55 12.35 -0.95 4.56
N ARG A 56 13.42 -0.19 4.27
CA ARG A 56 13.32 1.21 3.82
C ARG A 56 12.53 1.32 2.52
N ARG A 57 12.78 0.42 1.55
CA ARG A 57 12.07 0.46 0.27
C ARG A 57 10.57 0.20 0.42
N LEU A 58 10.20 -0.75 1.27
CA LEU A 58 8.80 -1.08 1.54
C LEU A 58 8.11 0.01 2.38
N ASP A 59 8.83 0.67 3.28
CA ASP A 59 8.33 1.78 4.08
C ASP A 59 8.05 3.03 3.23
N GLU A 60 8.97 3.38 2.32
CA GLU A 60 8.77 4.43 1.31
C GLU A 60 7.53 4.14 0.46
N LEU A 61 7.38 2.88 0.02
CA LEU A 61 6.22 2.46 -0.76
C LEU A 61 4.93 2.61 0.06
N CYS A 62 4.89 2.11 1.31
CA CYS A 62 3.72 2.26 2.16
C CYS A 62 3.34 3.73 2.35
N THR A 63 4.32 4.61 2.58
CA THR A 63 4.11 6.06 2.74
C THR A 63 3.48 6.68 1.49
N LEU A 64 3.98 6.33 0.30
CA LEU A 64 3.42 6.80 -0.97
C LEU A 64 1.97 6.32 -1.15
N LYS A 65 1.68 5.06 -0.81
CA LYS A 65 0.32 4.51 -0.95
C LYS A 65 -0.65 5.17 0.03
N PHE A 66 -0.26 5.38 1.29
CA PHE A 66 -1.10 6.09 2.25
C PHE A 66 -1.35 7.55 1.88
N ALA A 67 -0.38 8.24 1.26
CA ALA A 67 -0.58 9.57 0.72
C ALA A 67 -1.60 9.58 -0.44
N SER A 68 -1.52 8.59 -1.35
CA SER A 68 -2.48 8.45 -2.46
C SER A 68 -3.88 7.98 -2.08
N ILE A 69 -4.08 7.46 -0.85
CA ILE A 69 -5.40 7.12 -0.28
C ILE A 69 -6.09 8.35 0.32
N HIS A 70 -5.33 9.43 0.55
CA HIS A 70 -5.83 10.77 0.91
C HIS A 70 -5.64 11.80 -0.22
N PRO A 71 -6.05 11.57 -1.47
CA PRO A 71 -6.23 12.68 -2.38
C PRO A 71 -7.50 13.38 -1.91
N ASP A 72 -7.27 14.49 -1.23
CA ASP A 72 -8.22 15.58 -1.03
C ASP A 72 -9.48 15.44 -1.90
N LYS A 73 -10.59 15.10 -1.25
CA LYS A 73 -11.92 15.07 -1.86
C LYS A 73 -12.43 16.51 -2.17
N ARG A 74 -11.57 17.51 -2.42
CA ARG A 74 -12.00 18.79 -3.04
C ARG A 74 -11.82 18.76 -4.55
N ARG A 75 -12.18 17.65 -5.19
CA ARG A 75 -12.76 17.79 -6.53
C ARG A 75 -14.13 18.42 -6.36
N SER A 76 -14.09 19.75 -6.31
CA SER A 76 -15.22 20.66 -6.37
C SER A 76 -16.18 20.14 -7.44
N TYR A 77 -17.32 19.61 -7.01
CA TYR A 77 -18.52 19.69 -7.84
C TYR A 77 -18.80 21.18 -7.97
N SER A 78 -18.19 21.82 -8.97
CA SER A 78 -18.62 23.13 -9.45
C SER A 78 -20.09 22.99 -9.77
N ARG A 79 -20.93 23.46 -8.85
CA ARG A 79 -22.36 23.62 -9.07
C ARG A 79 -22.50 24.47 -10.33
N VAL A 80 -23.03 23.85 -11.38
CA VAL A 80 -23.46 24.53 -12.59
C VAL A 80 -24.39 25.66 -12.15
N ARG A 81 -23.99 26.93 -12.34
CA ARG A 81 -24.92 28.05 -12.26
C ARG A 81 -25.80 27.98 -13.50
N THR A 82 -27.01 27.48 -13.34
CA THR A 82 -28.12 27.79 -14.25
C THR A 82 -28.49 29.25 -14.01
N ALA A 83 -28.21 30.12 -15.00
CA ALA A 83 -28.79 31.45 -15.09
C ALA A 83 -30.19 31.33 -15.72
N GLY A 84 -31.15 32.02 -15.11
CA GLY A 84 -32.52 32.17 -15.62
C GLY A 84 -32.68 33.35 -16.57
#